data_AF-A0A4Q3L758-F1
#
_entry.id   AF-A0A4Q3L758-F1
#
_cell.length_a   1.000
_cell.length_b   1.000
_cell.length_c   1.000
_cell.angle_alpha   90.00
_cell.angle_beta   90.00
_cell.angle_gamma   90.00
#
_symmetry.space_group_name_H-M   'P 1'
#
loop_
_entity.id
_entity.type
_entity.pdbx_description
1 polymer ?
#
loop_
_entity_poly.entity_id
_entity_poly.type
_entity_poly.pdbx_seq_one_letter_code
_entity_poly.pdbx_strand_id
1 'polypeptide(L)'
;MPKATAEVRNNMAAPQPLPSRQAQSPHSFQRGRPGWQGAQTTGVEVVIYPLPDKGVTQKTDNVPYVFSSETFDGFDELSDSPSIVSCTVTNAIGSGGTFALTVKAGLYGPLIGVISDDSWIDISFTNKGKKWHALRGLIDEIRVTQSIGGSGAYVTTYSVIGRSFQKVFANTPYYFNINSGENLDGNAILRYIKGAAAATPTSVIELFLKTMPTFIGKFYKRGNWLMPRTMQNAGQVGADGSYPTFPDVFSFYFGEQDTYNLPRVVRTQSLIQSVGTGDMWSIAQSYSDNMFTELFTEQMAFIDPTLGTGGSPLVDIDGNQGLDVTQTSMTVVFRDKPFVAVDPALGSLKTGRNSPYFRLSNFVMDRQTIQSSDLGISGYERYNAFYATPPILAEGMANTLYYRLPLWFPADINEHGLRRMDISSIYSPLVGKANDPLDNSPTTEQWAIRRRALVRDWYCMGPQLLSGTISFGCGAPHLKIGCRLSIPHSSGTEPDTSFYIEGLSHTWSAPMGTRTTATVTRGWVGTDDSLIAALRQASNNYELAIISKPGTAPMGGINVG
;
A
#
# COMPACT_ATOMS: atom_id res chain seq x y z
N MET A 1 70.47 -72.24 2.79
CA MET A 1 69.21 -72.93 3.14
C MET A 1 68.05 -71.96 2.87
N PRO A 2 66.89 -72.42 2.34
CA PRO A 2 66.58 -72.70 0.92
C PRO A 2 65.64 -71.61 0.30
N LYS A 3 65.62 -71.35 -1.03
CA LYS A 3 64.86 -72.02 -2.15
C LYS A 3 63.34 -72.16 -1.86
N ALA A 4 62.37 -71.83 -2.72
CA ALA A 4 62.12 -72.23 -4.12
C ALA A 4 60.87 -71.46 -4.67
N THR A 5 60.92 -70.79 -5.83
CA THR A 5 60.33 -71.12 -7.17
C THR A 5 58.88 -71.60 -7.25
N ALA A 6 58.06 -70.93 -8.08
CA ALA A 6 57.37 -71.54 -9.24
C ALA A 6 56.72 -70.47 -10.14
N GLU A 7 57.00 -70.58 -11.44
CA GLU A 7 56.35 -69.90 -12.57
C GLU A 7 54.94 -70.48 -12.82
N VAL A 8 54.10 -69.80 -13.61
CA VAL A 8 53.52 -70.34 -14.86
C VAL A 8 52.76 -69.23 -15.61
N ARG A 9 52.92 -69.25 -16.92
CA ARG A 9 52.53 -68.29 -17.96
C ARG A 9 51.09 -68.47 -18.48
N ASN A 10 50.74 -67.56 -19.41
CA ASN A 10 49.80 -67.69 -20.55
C ASN A 10 48.31 -67.45 -20.22
N ASN A 11 47.47 -66.75 -20.98
CA ASN A 11 47.51 -66.15 -22.32
C ASN A 11 46.50 -64.98 -22.31
N MET A 12 46.90 -63.76 -22.70
CA MET A 12 45.94 -62.69 -22.98
C MET A 12 45.47 -62.78 -24.43
N ALA A 13 44.19 -63.12 -24.60
CA ALA A 13 43.48 -63.04 -25.87
C ALA A 13 43.21 -61.58 -26.25
N ALA A 14 43.26 -61.31 -27.56
CA ALA A 14 43.02 -60.01 -28.17
C ALA A 14 41.61 -59.48 -27.86
N PRO A 15 41.44 -58.18 -27.55
CA PRO A 15 40.13 -57.56 -27.42
C PRO A 15 39.48 -57.39 -28.80
N GLN A 16 38.21 -57.79 -28.87
CA GLN A 16 37.33 -57.60 -30.03
C GLN A 16 37.16 -56.11 -30.39
N PRO A 17 36.94 -55.79 -31.68
CA PRO A 17 36.69 -54.43 -32.13
C PRO A 17 35.38 -53.88 -31.57
N LEU A 18 35.47 -52.69 -30.96
CA LEU A 18 34.31 -51.91 -30.52
C LEU A 18 33.47 -51.44 -31.73
N PRO A 19 32.14 -51.43 -31.61
CA PRO A 19 31.25 -50.91 -32.65
C PRO A 19 31.49 -49.41 -32.86
N SER A 20 31.51 -49.04 -34.15
CA SER A 20 31.73 -47.68 -34.66
C SER A 20 30.78 -46.65 -34.03
N ARG A 21 31.36 -45.65 -33.37
CA ARG A 21 30.67 -44.42 -32.95
C ARG A 21 30.17 -43.66 -34.18
N GLN A 22 28.84 -43.57 -34.32
CA GLN A 22 28.23 -42.47 -35.06
C GLN A 22 28.52 -41.16 -34.32
N ALA A 23 28.95 -40.15 -35.06
CA ALA A 23 29.25 -38.82 -34.55
C ALA A 23 27.99 -38.16 -33.99
N GLN A 24 27.88 -38.11 -32.66
CA GLN A 24 26.98 -37.21 -31.97
C GLN A 24 27.62 -35.82 -31.91
N SER A 25 26.86 -34.83 -32.38
CA SER A 25 27.17 -33.39 -32.31
C SER A 25 27.55 -32.94 -30.89
N PRO A 26 28.44 -31.95 -30.74
CA PRO A 26 28.89 -31.50 -29.43
C PRO A 26 27.73 -30.86 -28.65
N HIS A 27 27.38 -31.49 -27.52
CA HIS A 27 26.53 -30.88 -26.50
C HIS A 27 27.17 -29.59 -26.02
N SER A 28 26.59 -28.45 -26.40
CA SER A 28 26.87 -27.17 -25.79
C SER A 28 26.48 -27.22 -24.32
N PHE A 29 27.46 -27.17 -23.42
CA PHE A 29 27.24 -26.86 -22.01
C PHE A 29 26.65 -25.44 -21.91
N GLN A 30 25.32 -25.34 -21.83
CA GLN A 30 24.65 -24.13 -21.39
C GLN A 30 24.97 -23.92 -19.91
N ARG A 31 25.86 -22.96 -19.61
CA ARG A 31 25.92 -22.37 -18.26
C ARG A 31 24.53 -21.81 -17.97
N GLY A 32 23.84 -22.41 -17.00
CA GLY A 32 22.53 -21.96 -16.55
C GLY A 32 22.57 -20.49 -16.19
N ARG A 33 21.84 -19.67 -16.96
CA ARG A 33 21.52 -18.30 -16.56
C ARG A 33 20.59 -18.39 -15.34
N PRO A 34 20.86 -17.65 -14.24
CA PRO A 34 19.88 -17.49 -13.18
C PRO A 34 18.65 -16.80 -13.78
N GLY A 35 17.49 -17.46 -13.75
CA GLY A 35 16.21 -16.80 -14.01
C GLY A 35 15.21 -17.53 -14.92
N TRP A 36 15.56 -18.64 -15.56
CA TRP A 36 14.64 -19.33 -16.49
C TRP A 36 14.72 -20.87 -16.42
N GLN A 37 14.76 -21.42 -15.20
CA GLN A 37 14.58 -22.86 -14.98
C GLN A 37 13.36 -23.09 -14.07
N GLY A 38 12.19 -23.15 -14.69
CA GLY A 38 10.96 -23.58 -14.04
C GLY A 38 9.76 -23.31 -14.92
N ALA A 39 8.80 -24.24 -14.94
CA ALA A 39 7.50 -24.16 -15.60
C ALA A 39 6.56 -23.06 -15.01
N GLN A 40 7.12 -21.95 -14.53
CA GLN A 40 6.35 -20.85 -13.97
C GLN A 40 5.74 -20.06 -15.12
N THR A 41 4.47 -20.34 -15.41
CA THR A 41 3.66 -19.50 -16.28
C THR A 41 3.44 -18.16 -15.58
N THR A 42 4.16 -17.14 -16.05
CA THR A 42 3.93 -15.76 -15.64
C THR A 42 3.32 -14.98 -16.80
N GLY A 43 2.35 -14.14 -16.50
CA GLY A 43 1.67 -13.35 -17.53
C GLY A 43 1.12 -12.06 -16.98
N VAL A 44 0.64 -11.23 -17.90
CA VAL A 44 -0.17 -10.06 -17.61
C VAL A 44 -1.38 -10.07 -18.53
N GLU A 45 -2.54 -9.76 -17.96
CA GLU A 45 -3.76 -9.50 -18.69
C GLU A 45 -4.20 -8.08 -18.37
N VAL A 46 -4.52 -7.32 -19.41
CA VAL A 46 -5.02 -5.95 -19.33
C VAL A 46 -6.36 -5.90 -20.03
N VAL A 47 -7.39 -5.44 -19.33
CA VAL A 47 -8.71 -5.24 -19.90
C VAL A 47 -9.03 -3.75 -19.90
N ILE A 48 -9.23 -3.16 -21.07
CA ILE A 48 -9.58 -1.73 -21.22
C ILE A 48 -11.05 -1.62 -21.60
N TYR A 49 -11.76 -0.76 -20.87
CA TYR A 49 -13.17 -0.48 -21.06
C TYR A 49 -13.34 0.95 -21.59
N PRO A 50 -13.60 1.11 -22.91
CA PRO A 50 -13.70 2.42 -23.53
C PRO A 50 -14.94 3.18 -23.05
N LEU A 51 -14.88 4.52 -23.06
CA LEU A 51 -16.03 5.36 -22.75
C LEU A 51 -16.99 5.48 -23.95
N PRO A 52 -18.32 5.48 -23.73
CA PRO A 52 -19.29 5.44 -24.83
C PRO A 52 -19.38 6.69 -25.71
N ASP A 53 -18.82 7.84 -25.30
CA ASP A 53 -19.33 9.16 -25.74
C ASP A 53 -18.38 9.95 -26.67
N LYS A 54 -17.27 9.37 -27.15
CA LYS A 54 -16.36 10.08 -28.07
C LYS A 54 -16.56 9.70 -29.53
N GLY A 55 -17.75 9.98 -30.09
CA GLY A 55 -18.00 10.34 -31.51
C GLY A 55 -17.41 9.50 -32.66
N VAL A 56 -16.65 8.44 -32.40
CA VAL A 56 -16.12 7.53 -33.39
C VAL A 56 -17.24 6.56 -33.69
N THR A 57 -17.88 6.84 -34.82
CA THR A 57 -18.90 6.05 -35.47
C THR A 57 -18.36 4.66 -35.82
N GLN A 58 -18.23 3.76 -34.84
CA GLN A 58 -18.45 2.35 -35.11
C GLN A 58 -19.29 1.68 -34.02
N LYS A 59 -20.37 1.10 -34.53
CA LYS A 59 -21.48 0.38 -33.93
C LYS A 59 -21.09 -0.93 -33.22
N THR A 60 -19.85 -1.08 -32.79
CA THR A 60 -19.48 -2.22 -31.97
C THR A 60 -19.81 -1.87 -30.54
N ASP A 61 -20.68 -2.67 -29.93
CA ASP A 61 -21.06 -2.63 -28.53
C ASP A 61 -19.84 -2.34 -27.64
N ASN A 62 -20.05 -1.77 -26.44
CA ASN A 62 -19.03 -1.41 -25.44
C ASN A 62 -18.13 -2.59 -24.96
N VAL A 63 -17.69 -3.46 -25.86
CA VAL A 63 -16.94 -4.69 -25.68
C VAL A 63 -15.57 -4.30 -25.13
N PRO A 64 -15.16 -4.91 -24.02
CA PRO A 64 -13.85 -4.63 -23.44
C PRO A 64 -12.75 -5.11 -24.38
N TYR A 65 -11.68 -4.33 -24.48
CA TYR A 65 -10.47 -4.74 -25.17
C TYR A 65 -9.61 -5.55 -24.21
N VAL A 66 -9.45 -6.84 -24.48
CA VAL A 66 -8.63 -7.74 -23.67
C VAL A 66 -7.28 -7.93 -24.34
N PHE A 67 -6.22 -7.57 -23.64
CA PHE A 67 -4.84 -7.78 -24.04
C PHE A 67 -4.23 -8.80 -23.07
N SER A 68 -3.61 -9.86 -23.58
CA SER A 68 -2.95 -10.87 -22.75
C SER A 68 -1.53 -11.09 -23.22
N SER A 69 -0.63 -11.43 -22.29
CA SER A 69 0.70 -11.93 -22.62
C SER A 69 0.68 -13.33 -23.21
N GLU A 70 -0.41 -14.08 -23.09
CA GLU A 70 -0.52 -15.44 -23.65
C GLU A 70 -0.72 -15.43 -25.18
N THR A 71 -1.25 -14.33 -25.73
CA THR A 71 -1.31 -14.11 -27.18
C THR A 71 0.01 -13.60 -27.75
N PHE A 72 1.08 -13.66 -26.96
CA PHE A 72 2.42 -13.22 -27.32
C PHE A 72 3.21 -14.41 -27.87
N ASP A 73 3.12 -14.66 -29.17
CA ASP A 73 4.28 -15.22 -29.85
C ASP A 73 5.17 -14.10 -30.41
N GLY A 74 4.63 -12.95 -30.83
CA GLY A 74 5.44 -11.86 -31.42
C GLY A 74 6.31 -12.32 -32.62
N PHE A 75 6.09 -13.56 -33.05
CA PHE A 75 6.76 -14.29 -34.11
C PHE A 75 5.78 -14.50 -35.27
N ASP A 76 4.47 -14.47 -35.02
CA ASP A 76 3.52 -14.22 -36.09
C ASP A 76 3.51 -12.72 -36.38
N GLU A 77 4.27 -12.33 -37.40
CA GLU A 77 4.21 -11.01 -38.06
C GLU A 77 2.79 -10.65 -38.56
N LEU A 78 1.84 -11.58 -38.43
CA LEU A 78 0.44 -11.50 -38.82
C LEU A 78 -0.55 -11.42 -37.64
N SER A 79 -0.09 -11.30 -36.39
CA SER A 79 -1.00 -11.11 -35.27
C SER A 79 -1.75 -9.76 -35.39
N ASP A 80 -3.06 -9.86 -35.61
CA ASP A 80 -3.97 -8.72 -35.69
C ASP A 80 -4.09 -7.92 -34.38
N SER A 81 -3.74 -8.55 -33.25
CA SER A 81 -3.92 -7.99 -31.91
C SER A 81 -2.69 -7.20 -31.43
N PRO A 82 -2.88 -6.06 -30.73
CA PRO A 82 -1.80 -5.37 -30.05
C PRO A 82 -1.16 -6.26 -28.98
N SER A 83 0.15 -6.14 -28.79
CA SER A 83 0.91 -7.00 -27.88
C SER A 83 1.51 -6.21 -26.71
N ILE A 84 1.32 -6.70 -25.49
CA ILE A 84 1.87 -6.06 -24.28
C ILE A 84 3.37 -6.32 -24.23
N VAL A 85 4.17 -5.26 -24.22
CA VAL A 85 5.64 -5.35 -24.10
C VAL A 85 6.06 -5.34 -22.63
N SER A 86 5.47 -4.44 -21.85
CA SER A 86 5.71 -4.32 -20.42
C SER A 86 4.53 -3.69 -19.70
N CYS A 87 4.32 -4.07 -18.44
CA CYS A 87 3.31 -3.50 -17.57
C CYS A 87 3.87 -3.37 -16.15
N THR A 88 3.81 -2.17 -15.59
CA THR A 88 4.20 -1.90 -14.21
C THR A 88 3.00 -1.33 -13.45
N VAL A 89 2.73 -1.87 -12.27
CA VAL A 89 1.75 -1.38 -11.30
C VAL A 89 2.48 -1.05 -10.01
N THR A 90 2.27 0.15 -9.46
CA THR A 90 2.89 0.58 -8.20
C THR A 90 1.85 1.13 -7.24
N ASN A 91 1.80 0.59 -6.02
CA ASN A 91 0.95 1.04 -4.92
C ASN A 91 1.84 1.44 -3.73
N ALA A 92 1.53 2.53 -3.03
CA ALA A 92 2.22 2.90 -1.81
C ALA A 92 1.31 3.66 -0.84
N ILE A 93 1.50 3.45 0.46
CA ILE A 93 0.70 4.09 1.51
C ILE A 93 0.78 5.62 1.39
N GLY A 94 -0.37 6.29 1.51
CA GLY A 94 -0.47 7.76 1.41
C GLY A 94 -0.42 8.29 -0.03
N SER A 95 -0.18 7.42 -1.02
CA SER A 95 -0.24 7.76 -2.44
C SER A 95 -1.25 6.86 -3.16
N GLY A 96 -1.70 7.29 -4.33
CA GLY A 96 -2.53 6.44 -5.17
C GLY A 96 -1.73 5.43 -5.95
N GLY A 97 -2.35 4.28 -6.19
CA GLY A 97 -1.82 3.33 -7.16
C GLY A 97 -1.62 3.98 -8.53
N THR A 98 -0.54 3.63 -9.21
CA THR A 98 -0.20 4.07 -10.57
C THR A 98 0.11 2.87 -11.46
N PHE A 99 -0.03 3.04 -12.76
CA PHE A 99 0.42 2.04 -13.72
C PHE A 99 1.05 2.67 -14.96
N ALA A 100 1.93 1.90 -15.60
CA ALA A 100 2.52 2.21 -16.88
C ALA A 100 2.55 0.95 -17.74
N LEU A 101 1.98 1.03 -18.94
CA LEU A 101 1.81 -0.06 -19.88
C LEU A 101 2.44 0.35 -21.22
N THR A 102 3.29 -0.51 -21.76
CA THR A 102 3.82 -0.36 -23.12
C THR A 102 3.22 -1.45 -24.00
N VAL A 103 2.58 -1.04 -25.10
CA VAL A 103 1.93 -1.93 -26.06
C VAL A 103 2.54 -1.69 -27.44
N LYS A 104 2.90 -2.74 -28.16
CA LYS A 104 3.27 -2.66 -29.58
C LYS A 104 2.00 -2.75 -30.44
N ALA A 105 1.91 -1.89 -31.45
CA ALA A 105 0.78 -1.88 -32.37
C ALA A 105 0.59 -3.24 -33.07
N GLY A 106 -0.67 -3.67 -33.23
CA GLY A 106 -1.06 -4.74 -34.14
C GLY A 106 -1.31 -4.23 -35.55
N LEU A 107 -1.74 -5.10 -36.47
CA LEU A 107 -2.05 -4.74 -37.87
C LEU A 107 -3.32 -3.89 -38.01
N TYR A 108 -4.33 -4.08 -37.15
CA TYR A 108 -5.62 -3.37 -37.24
C TYR A 108 -5.66 -2.10 -36.39
N GLY A 109 -5.05 -1.04 -36.93
CA GLY A 109 -5.38 0.36 -36.58
C GLY A 109 -4.82 0.89 -35.25
N PRO A 110 -4.83 2.22 -35.07
CA PRO A 110 -4.22 2.85 -33.91
C PRO A 110 -5.07 2.71 -32.65
N LEU A 111 -4.47 2.23 -31.56
CA LEU A 111 -5.08 2.22 -30.21
C LEU A 111 -5.69 3.59 -29.82
N ILE A 112 -5.05 4.69 -30.25
CA ILE A 112 -5.54 6.07 -30.00
C ILE A 112 -6.94 6.34 -30.54
N GLY A 113 -7.43 5.58 -31.52
CA GLY A 113 -8.80 5.73 -32.05
C GLY A 113 -9.87 5.02 -31.22
N VAL A 114 -9.46 4.23 -30.23
CA VAL A 114 -10.30 3.24 -29.54
C VAL A 114 -10.32 3.46 -28.03
N ILE A 115 -9.15 3.77 -27.46
CA ILE A 115 -8.99 4.05 -26.05
C ILE A 115 -8.79 5.55 -25.85
N SER A 116 -9.38 6.09 -24.79
CA SER A 116 -9.26 7.50 -24.42
C SER A 116 -8.63 7.66 -23.05
N ASP A 117 -8.19 8.88 -22.77
CA ASP A 117 -8.13 9.36 -21.39
C ASP A 117 -9.45 9.06 -20.67
N ASP A 118 -9.35 8.69 -19.40
CA ASP A 118 -10.45 8.28 -18.53
C ASP A 118 -11.17 6.97 -18.92
N SER A 119 -10.69 6.23 -19.92
CA SER A 119 -11.11 4.84 -20.09
C SER A 119 -10.69 4.01 -18.88
N TRP A 120 -11.58 3.11 -18.45
CA TRP A 120 -11.33 2.24 -17.31
C TRP A 120 -10.40 1.09 -17.70
N ILE A 121 -9.62 0.60 -16.75
CA ILE A 121 -8.65 -0.47 -16.99
C ILE A 121 -8.55 -1.40 -15.78
N ASP A 122 -8.50 -2.69 -16.05
CA ASP A 122 -8.12 -3.74 -15.10
C ASP A 122 -6.80 -4.35 -15.51
N ILE A 123 -5.91 -4.55 -14.54
CA ILE A 123 -4.59 -5.16 -14.73
C ILE A 123 -4.48 -6.34 -13.78
N SER A 124 -4.27 -7.53 -14.35
CA SER A 124 -4.06 -8.77 -13.62
C SER A 124 -2.71 -9.38 -13.97
N PHE A 125 -2.01 -9.88 -12.97
CA PHE A 125 -0.80 -10.67 -13.17
C PHE A 125 -1.09 -12.15 -12.95
N THR A 126 -0.60 -12.99 -13.85
CA THR A 126 -0.59 -14.44 -13.67
C THR A 126 0.74 -14.88 -13.10
N ASN A 127 0.72 -15.71 -12.07
CA ASN A 127 1.89 -16.35 -11.50
C ASN A 127 1.56 -17.79 -11.12
N LYS A 128 2.35 -18.76 -11.61
CA LYS A 128 2.14 -20.20 -11.37
C LYS A 128 0.70 -20.63 -11.73
N GLY A 129 0.19 -20.15 -12.86
CA GLY A 129 -1.17 -20.44 -13.35
C GLY A 129 -2.30 -19.78 -12.57
N LYS A 130 -2.01 -18.90 -11.60
CA LYS A 130 -2.99 -18.20 -10.79
C LYS A 130 -3.02 -16.73 -11.17
N LYS A 131 -4.22 -16.21 -11.41
CA LYS A 131 -4.44 -14.81 -11.76
C LYS A 131 -4.67 -13.98 -10.51
N TRP A 132 -4.09 -12.78 -10.49
CA TRP A 132 -4.15 -11.84 -9.38
C TRP A 132 -4.47 -10.45 -9.90
N HIS A 133 -5.62 -9.91 -9.51
CA HIS A 133 -6.02 -8.56 -9.84
C HIS A 133 -5.15 -7.56 -9.05
N ALA A 134 -4.30 -6.84 -9.77
CA ALA A 134 -3.34 -5.92 -9.19
C ALA A 134 -3.89 -4.50 -9.11
N LEU A 135 -4.62 -4.04 -10.13
CA LEU A 135 -5.12 -2.68 -10.18
C LEU A 135 -6.36 -2.56 -11.06
N ARG A 136 -7.38 -1.89 -10.53
CA ARG A 136 -8.44 -1.25 -11.28
C ARG A 136 -8.27 0.26 -11.23
N GLY A 137 -8.35 0.92 -12.38
CA GLY A 137 -8.06 2.33 -12.50
C GLY A 137 -8.56 2.98 -13.77
N LEU A 138 -8.02 4.17 -14.06
CA LEU A 138 -8.35 4.95 -15.25
C LEU A 138 -7.06 5.43 -15.93
N ILE A 139 -7.10 5.46 -17.26
CA ILE A 139 -6.02 5.96 -18.11
C ILE A 139 -5.90 7.49 -17.93
N ASP A 140 -4.70 7.98 -17.64
CA ASP A 140 -4.37 9.41 -17.63
C ASP A 140 -3.89 9.87 -19.01
N GLU A 141 -3.00 9.10 -19.62
CA GLU A 141 -2.31 9.53 -20.83
C GLU A 141 -2.02 8.34 -21.76
N ILE A 142 -2.14 8.59 -23.06
CA ILE A 142 -1.74 7.65 -24.11
C ILE A 142 -0.76 8.39 -25.03
N ARG A 143 0.48 7.91 -25.11
CA ARG A 143 1.51 8.44 -26.02
C ARG A 143 1.82 7.44 -27.12
N VAL A 144 2.00 7.95 -28.34
CA VAL A 144 2.53 7.17 -29.46
C VAL A 144 3.97 7.55 -29.70
N THR A 145 4.81 6.52 -29.75
CA THR A 145 6.20 6.64 -30.21
C THR A 145 6.36 5.79 -31.45
N GLN A 146 6.81 6.43 -32.53
CA GLN A 146 7.16 5.77 -33.78
C GLN A 146 8.68 5.83 -33.96
N SER A 147 9.28 4.70 -34.25
CA SER A 147 10.72 4.61 -34.49
C SER A 147 11.00 3.68 -35.67
N ILE A 148 12.14 3.88 -36.32
CA ILE A 148 12.61 2.96 -37.36
C ILE A 148 13.44 1.88 -36.65
N GLY A 149 12.98 0.63 -36.73
CA GLY A 149 13.67 -0.52 -36.16
C GLY A 149 14.93 -0.90 -36.93
N GLY A 150 15.70 -1.84 -36.40
CA GLY A 150 16.99 -2.27 -36.98
C GLY A 150 16.90 -2.84 -38.41
N SER A 151 15.72 -3.25 -38.85
CA SER A 151 15.43 -3.72 -40.22
C SER A 151 14.98 -2.62 -41.19
N GLY A 152 14.87 -1.37 -40.74
CA GLY A 152 14.27 -0.28 -41.52
C GLY A 152 12.74 -0.22 -41.47
N ALA A 153 12.09 -1.18 -40.80
CA ALA A 153 10.63 -1.17 -40.60
C ALA A 153 10.21 -0.16 -39.51
N TYR A 154 9.05 0.48 -39.70
CA TYR A 154 8.46 1.33 -38.67
C TYR A 154 7.89 0.49 -37.53
N VAL A 155 8.30 0.80 -36.31
CA VAL A 155 7.76 0.24 -35.08
C VAL A 155 6.95 1.32 -34.39
N THR A 156 5.65 1.05 -34.20
CA THR A 156 4.76 1.91 -33.42
C THR A 156 4.53 1.28 -32.04
N THR A 157 4.79 2.06 -31.01
CA THR A 157 4.59 1.69 -29.60
C THR A 157 3.70 2.71 -28.91
N TYR A 158 2.77 2.21 -28.11
CA TYR A 158 1.87 2.99 -27.27
C TYR A 158 2.34 2.90 -25.82
N SER A 159 2.50 4.05 -25.17
CA SER A 159 2.68 4.15 -23.72
C SER A 159 1.37 4.60 -23.11
N VAL A 160 0.72 3.73 -22.35
CA VAL A 160 -0.52 4.00 -21.63
C VAL A 160 -0.19 4.13 -20.15
N ILE A 161 -0.42 5.30 -19.57
CA ILE A 161 -0.11 5.61 -18.17
C ILE A 161 -1.41 5.99 -17.47
N GLY A 162 -1.55 5.62 -16.21
CA GLY A 162 -2.69 6.03 -15.42
C GLY A 162 -2.54 5.79 -13.94
N ARG A 163 -3.67 5.92 -13.26
CA ARG A 163 -3.80 5.82 -11.81
C ARG A 163 -4.88 4.81 -11.45
N SER A 164 -4.82 4.29 -10.24
CA SER A 164 -5.90 3.50 -9.63
C SER A 164 -7.21 4.29 -9.60
N PHE A 165 -8.30 3.63 -9.22
CA PHE A 165 -9.62 4.25 -9.10
C PHE A 165 -9.65 5.49 -8.18
N GLN A 166 -8.62 5.69 -7.34
CA GLN A 166 -8.41 6.94 -6.61
C GLN A 166 -8.46 8.19 -7.51
N LYS A 167 -8.06 8.06 -8.78
CA LYS A 167 -8.12 9.12 -9.77
C LYS A 167 -9.49 9.79 -9.84
N VAL A 168 -10.58 9.04 -9.66
CA VAL A 168 -11.94 9.59 -9.66
C VAL A 168 -12.09 10.65 -8.57
N PHE A 169 -11.55 10.41 -7.38
CA PHE A 169 -11.55 11.37 -6.28
C PHE A 169 -10.55 12.51 -6.51
N ALA A 170 -9.34 12.18 -6.98
CA ALA A 170 -8.25 13.14 -7.18
C ALA A 170 -8.52 14.14 -8.32
N ASN A 171 -9.32 13.76 -9.32
CA ASN A 171 -9.69 14.63 -10.43
C ASN A 171 -11.03 15.34 -10.22
N THR A 172 -11.72 15.10 -9.10
CA THR A 172 -12.97 15.78 -8.81
C THR A 172 -12.68 16.98 -7.93
N PRO A 173 -12.53 18.19 -8.52
CA PRO A 173 -12.34 19.38 -7.74
C PRO A 173 -13.58 19.63 -6.91
N TYR A 174 -13.35 20.10 -5.70
CA TYR A 174 -14.39 20.51 -4.79
C TYR A 174 -14.21 22.00 -4.49
N TYR A 175 -15.24 22.78 -4.80
CA TYR A 175 -15.27 24.22 -4.56
C TYR A 175 -16.39 24.54 -3.57
N PHE A 176 -16.00 25.11 -2.42
CA PHE A 176 -16.96 25.64 -1.47
C PHE A 176 -17.21 27.12 -1.77
N ASN A 177 -18.42 27.47 -2.19
CA ASN A 177 -18.82 28.88 -2.28
C ASN A 177 -19.71 29.25 -1.09
N ILE A 178 -19.11 29.95 -0.12
CA ILE A 178 -19.81 30.46 1.08
C ILE A 178 -20.91 31.49 0.76
N ASN A 179 -20.83 32.14 -0.41
CA ASN A 179 -21.62 33.31 -0.77
C ASN A 179 -22.71 33.02 -1.81
N SER A 180 -22.60 31.92 -2.56
CA SER A 180 -23.65 31.53 -3.50
C SER A 180 -24.70 30.69 -2.79
N GLY A 181 -25.91 31.21 -2.68
CA GLY A 181 -27.12 30.43 -2.43
C GLY A 181 -27.48 29.50 -3.61
N GLU A 182 -26.50 28.89 -4.27
CA GLU A 182 -26.71 27.97 -5.37
C GLU A 182 -27.36 26.68 -4.84
N ASN A 183 -28.61 26.49 -5.25
CA ASN A 183 -29.47 25.38 -4.85
C ASN A 183 -28.97 23.99 -5.29
N LEU A 184 -27.96 23.91 -6.15
CA LEU A 184 -27.40 22.63 -6.59
C LEU A 184 -26.58 21.95 -5.49
N ASP A 185 -25.90 22.73 -4.65
CA ASP A 185 -24.99 22.21 -3.61
C ASP A 185 -25.35 22.67 -2.19
N GLY A 186 -25.90 23.88 -2.01
CA GLY A 186 -26.10 24.47 -0.68
C GLY A 186 -27.04 23.68 0.25
N ASN A 187 -28.11 23.06 -0.28
CA ASN A 187 -29.07 22.29 0.54
C ASN A 187 -28.58 20.86 0.85
N ALA A 188 -27.86 20.22 -0.07
CA ALA A 188 -27.24 18.92 0.16
C ALA A 188 -26.11 19.06 1.19
N ILE A 189 -25.29 20.11 1.03
CA ILE A 189 -24.23 20.51 1.95
C ILE A 189 -24.80 20.95 3.31
N LEU A 190 -25.88 21.74 3.38
CA LEU A 190 -26.46 22.13 4.67
C LEU A 190 -27.10 20.94 5.41
N ARG A 191 -27.72 19.98 4.70
CA ARG A 191 -28.17 18.71 5.31
C ARG A 191 -26.99 17.84 5.74
N TYR A 192 -25.93 17.79 4.92
CA TYR A 192 -24.64 17.13 5.17
C TYR A 192 -23.92 17.69 6.40
N ILE A 193 -23.84 19.02 6.53
CA ILE A 193 -23.11 19.65 7.64
C ILE A 193 -23.96 19.67 8.91
N LYS A 194 -25.29 19.80 8.80
CA LYS A 194 -26.19 19.68 9.96
C LYS A 194 -26.17 18.26 10.57
N GLY A 195 -25.92 17.22 9.76
CA GLY A 195 -25.66 15.86 10.25
C GLY A 195 -24.22 15.64 10.75
N ALA A 196 -23.23 16.31 10.16
CA ALA A 196 -21.80 16.12 10.44
C ALA A 196 -21.24 16.96 11.59
N ALA A 197 -22.04 17.79 12.27
CA ALA A 197 -21.59 18.65 13.37
C ALA A 197 -21.01 17.90 14.60
N ALA A 198 -21.00 16.55 14.57
CA ALA A 198 -20.33 15.65 15.51
C ALA A 198 -19.66 14.42 14.83
N ALA A 199 -19.27 14.52 13.56
CA ALA A 199 -18.76 13.39 12.77
C ALA A 199 -17.31 12.98 13.12
N THR A 200 -17.02 11.67 13.07
CA THR A 200 -15.66 11.10 13.16
C THR A 200 -14.86 11.36 11.86
N PRO A 201 -13.50 11.30 11.79
CA PRO A 201 -12.82 11.55 10.51
C PRO A 201 -13.10 10.41 9.54
N THR A 202 -13.27 9.19 10.05
CA THR A 202 -13.87 8.06 9.34
C THR A 202 -15.17 8.45 8.65
N SER A 203 -16.12 9.02 9.40
CA SER A 203 -17.39 9.49 8.85
C SER A 203 -17.19 10.61 7.83
N VAL A 204 -16.26 11.53 8.04
CA VAL A 204 -15.97 12.63 7.09
C VAL A 204 -15.35 12.09 5.80
N ILE A 205 -14.38 11.20 5.88
CA ILE A 205 -13.74 10.55 4.74
C ILE A 205 -14.76 9.70 3.97
N GLU A 206 -15.56 8.87 4.66
CA GLU A 206 -16.64 8.10 4.03
C GLU A 206 -17.62 9.05 3.34
N LEU A 207 -17.97 10.15 4.00
CA LEU A 207 -18.92 11.11 3.48
C LEU A 207 -18.41 11.79 2.20
N PHE A 208 -17.14 12.23 2.16
CA PHE A 208 -16.53 12.83 0.97
C PHE A 208 -16.30 11.83 -0.15
N LEU A 209 -15.83 10.63 0.16
CA LEU A 209 -15.42 9.66 -0.85
C LEU A 209 -16.59 8.77 -1.30
N LYS A 210 -17.62 8.55 -0.49
CA LYS A 210 -18.80 7.72 -0.81
C LYS A 210 -20.04 8.55 -1.12
N THR A 211 -20.50 9.30 -0.12
CA THR A 211 -21.84 9.91 -0.15
C THR A 211 -21.92 11.03 -1.17
N MET A 212 -20.89 11.86 -1.26
CA MET A 212 -20.84 12.95 -2.24
C MET A 212 -20.85 12.43 -3.67
N PRO A 213 -20.02 11.45 -4.06
CA PRO A 213 -20.14 10.79 -5.36
C PRO A 213 -21.52 10.17 -5.63
N THR A 214 -22.16 9.54 -4.64
CA THR A 214 -23.53 9.01 -4.80
C THR A 214 -24.53 10.13 -5.08
N PHE A 215 -24.37 11.29 -4.43
CA PHE A 215 -25.22 12.45 -4.65
C PHE A 215 -24.98 13.01 -6.06
N ILE A 216 -23.74 13.36 -6.40
CA ILE A 216 -23.36 13.92 -7.70
C ILE A 216 -23.78 12.97 -8.84
N GLY A 217 -23.51 11.67 -8.73
CA GLY A 217 -23.86 10.67 -9.74
C GLY A 217 -25.36 10.54 -9.98
N LYS A 218 -26.22 10.84 -8.99
CA LYS A 218 -27.68 10.87 -9.18
C LYS A 218 -28.14 12.06 -10.03
N PHE A 219 -27.49 13.20 -9.93
CA PHE A 219 -27.84 14.41 -10.71
C PHE A 219 -27.15 14.42 -12.08
N TYR A 220 -25.92 13.94 -12.14
CA TYR A 220 -25.09 13.97 -13.32
C TYR A 220 -24.89 12.55 -13.85
N LYS A 221 -25.74 12.15 -14.79
CA LYS A 221 -25.60 10.90 -15.57
C LYS A 221 -24.42 10.94 -16.56
N ARG A 222 -23.36 11.71 -16.30
CA ARG A 222 -22.20 11.91 -17.19
C ARG A 222 -20.94 12.18 -16.35
N GLY A 223 -19.83 11.55 -16.71
CA GLY A 223 -18.49 11.77 -16.12
C GLY A 223 -17.76 10.47 -15.79
N ASN A 224 -16.52 10.60 -15.28
CA ASN A 224 -15.61 9.49 -14.91
C ASN A 224 -16.16 8.56 -13.82
N TRP A 225 -17.31 8.92 -13.24
CA TRP A 225 -18.09 8.17 -12.27
C TRP A 225 -18.93 7.04 -12.86
N LEU A 226 -19.15 7.07 -14.18
CA LEU A 226 -19.87 6.01 -14.87
C LEU A 226 -18.91 4.90 -15.22
N MET A 227 -19.03 3.79 -14.50
CA MET A 227 -18.31 2.57 -14.87
C MET A 227 -18.94 1.95 -16.12
N PRO A 228 -18.14 1.51 -17.10
CA PRO A 228 -18.64 0.83 -18.28
C PRO A 228 -19.43 -0.43 -17.88
N ARG A 229 -20.57 -0.66 -18.54
CA ARG A 229 -21.46 -1.79 -18.25
C ARG A 229 -20.81 -3.16 -18.44
N THR A 230 -19.76 -3.22 -19.24
CA THR A 230 -19.00 -4.43 -19.52
C THR A 230 -17.93 -4.73 -18.48
N MET A 231 -17.71 -3.83 -17.53
CA MET A 231 -16.77 -4.05 -16.45
C MET A 231 -17.31 -5.07 -15.46
N GLN A 232 -16.52 -6.13 -15.25
CA GLN A 232 -16.88 -7.19 -14.31
C GLN A 232 -16.91 -6.62 -12.88
N ASN A 233 -17.86 -7.06 -12.07
CA ASN A 233 -18.13 -6.51 -10.73
C ASN A 233 -18.55 -5.04 -10.69
N ALA A 234 -18.74 -4.37 -11.84
CA ALA A 234 -19.50 -3.12 -11.91
C ALA A 234 -21.02 -3.35 -11.76
N GLY A 235 -21.42 -4.51 -11.19
CA GLY A 235 -22.79 -4.86 -10.83
C GLY A 235 -23.36 -6.12 -11.47
N GLN A 236 -23.78 -7.06 -10.63
CA GLN A 236 -25.07 -7.70 -10.91
C GLN A 236 -26.11 -6.58 -10.91
N VAL A 237 -26.97 -6.55 -11.93
CA VAL A 237 -28.11 -5.63 -11.98
C VAL A 237 -28.88 -5.79 -10.66
N GLY A 238 -29.11 -4.68 -9.96
CA GLY A 238 -29.86 -4.68 -8.71
C GLY A 238 -31.23 -5.35 -8.92
N ALA A 239 -31.85 -5.83 -7.84
CA ALA A 239 -33.18 -6.46 -7.94
C ALA A 239 -34.25 -5.54 -8.58
N ASP A 240 -34.00 -4.23 -8.60
CA ASP A 240 -34.82 -3.19 -9.22
C ASP A 240 -34.48 -2.87 -10.69
N GLY A 241 -33.53 -3.60 -11.30
CA GLY A 241 -33.08 -3.34 -12.66
C GLY A 241 -32.06 -2.21 -12.77
N SER A 242 -31.67 -1.57 -11.66
CA SER A 242 -30.69 -0.48 -11.67
C SER A 242 -29.26 -1.01 -11.77
N TYR A 243 -28.43 -0.30 -12.53
CA TYR A 243 -26.99 -0.57 -12.58
C TYR A 243 -26.33 0.11 -11.39
N PRO A 244 -25.37 -0.55 -10.73
CA PRO A 244 -24.69 0.10 -9.62
C PRO A 244 -23.85 1.25 -10.14
N THR A 245 -23.86 2.30 -9.34
CA THR A 245 -23.03 3.48 -9.53
C THR A 245 -21.62 3.20 -8.99
N PHE A 246 -20.62 4.01 -9.36
CA PHE A 246 -19.26 3.88 -8.82
C PHE A 246 -19.25 3.71 -7.27
N PRO A 247 -20.01 4.47 -6.48
CA PRO A 247 -20.15 4.27 -5.03
C PRO A 247 -20.64 2.90 -4.56
N ASP A 248 -21.34 2.16 -5.40
CA ASP A 248 -21.92 0.86 -5.05
C ASP A 248 -20.91 -0.28 -5.23
N VAL A 249 -19.78 -0.04 -5.91
CA VAL A 249 -18.83 -1.09 -6.30
C VAL A 249 -17.42 -0.90 -5.73
N PHE A 250 -17.23 0.15 -4.93
CA PHE A 250 -16.05 0.30 -4.11
C PHE A 250 -16.42 0.21 -2.63
N SER A 251 -15.54 -0.38 -1.83
CA SER A 251 -15.75 -0.62 -0.40
C SER A 251 -14.89 0.32 0.45
N PHE A 252 -15.34 0.56 1.68
CA PHE A 252 -14.48 1.16 2.70
C PHE A 252 -14.09 0.08 3.68
N TYR A 253 -12.79 0.01 3.95
CA TYR A 253 -12.30 -0.69 5.11
C TYR A 253 -11.90 0.32 6.17
N PHE A 254 -12.72 0.39 7.22
CA PHE A 254 -12.35 1.07 8.46
C PHE A 254 -11.69 0.04 9.37
N GLY A 255 -10.39 0.17 9.59
CA GLY A 255 -9.67 -0.71 10.51
C GLY A 255 -10.19 -0.60 11.95
N GLU A 256 -9.79 -1.54 12.82
CA GLU A 256 -10.09 -1.43 14.25
C GLU A 256 -9.60 -0.07 14.77
N GLN A 257 -10.51 0.74 15.33
CA GLN A 257 -10.21 2.02 15.94
C GLN A 257 -9.58 1.81 17.33
N ASP A 258 -8.40 1.22 17.37
CA ASP A 258 -7.72 0.92 18.63
C ASP A 258 -7.12 2.18 19.25
N THR A 259 -6.72 3.17 18.45
CA THR A 259 -5.96 4.32 18.95
C THR A 259 -6.80 5.52 19.38
N TYR A 260 -8.13 5.46 19.29
CA TYR A 260 -9.02 6.60 19.55
C TYR A 260 -8.48 7.88 18.88
N ASN A 261 -8.13 7.81 17.59
CA ASN A 261 -8.03 9.01 16.76
C ASN A 261 -9.44 9.56 16.49
N LEU A 262 -10.14 9.87 17.58
CA LEU A 262 -11.41 10.57 17.53
C LEU A 262 -11.07 11.98 17.09
N PRO A 263 -11.75 12.50 16.07
CA PRO A 263 -11.31 13.74 15.49
C PRO A 263 -11.65 14.87 16.45
N ARG A 264 -11.08 16.03 16.16
CA ARG A 264 -11.70 17.28 16.58
C ARG A 264 -13.16 17.24 16.11
N VAL A 265 -14.11 17.53 17.00
CA VAL A 265 -15.47 17.89 16.58
C VAL A 265 -15.31 19.10 15.67
N VAL A 266 -15.38 18.87 14.36
CA VAL A 266 -15.14 19.93 13.41
C VAL A 266 -16.42 20.76 13.41
N ARG A 267 -16.34 21.97 13.98
CA ARG A 267 -17.47 22.91 13.87
C ARG A 267 -17.70 23.14 12.38
N THR A 268 -18.96 23.13 11.96
CA THR A 268 -19.44 23.42 10.61
C THR A 268 -18.63 24.52 9.91
N GLN A 269 -18.34 25.60 10.62
CA GLN A 269 -17.63 26.77 10.10
C GLN A 269 -16.13 26.51 9.81
N SER A 270 -15.48 25.64 10.59
CA SER A 270 -14.11 25.20 10.33
C SER A 270 -14.01 24.17 9.20
N LEU A 271 -15.01 23.30 8.99
CA LEU A 271 -15.10 22.48 7.76
C LEU A 271 -15.16 23.41 6.54
N ILE A 272 -16.02 24.42 6.59
CA ILE A 272 -16.21 25.39 5.51
C ILE A 272 -14.94 26.21 5.22
N GLN A 273 -14.16 26.57 6.24
CA GLN A 273 -12.94 27.38 6.10
C GLN A 273 -11.66 26.58 5.84
N SER A 274 -11.58 25.33 6.31
CA SER A 274 -10.40 24.45 6.13
C SER A 274 -10.44 23.66 4.83
N VAL A 275 -11.64 23.43 4.27
CA VAL A 275 -11.83 22.79 2.95
C VAL A 275 -11.62 23.83 1.85
N GLY A 276 -10.50 24.56 1.92
CA GLY A 276 -10.01 25.38 0.82
C GLY A 276 -9.96 24.55 -0.47
N THR A 277 -10.08 25.24 -1.60
CA THR A 277 -10.07 24.65 -2.95
C THR A 277 -9.11 23.47 -3.08
N GLY A 278 -9.63 22.30 -3.45
CA GLY A 278 -8.86 21.07 -3.60
C GLY A 278 -9.74 19.96 -4.17
N ASP A 279 -9.15 18.81 -4.49
CA ASP A 279 -9.92 17.63 -4.92
C ASP A 279 -10.43 16.81 -3.72
N MET A 280 -11.40 15.93 -3.96
CA MET A 280 -12.01 15.10 -2.89
C MET A 280 -10.99 14.24 -2.14
N TRP A 281 -9.95 13.75 -2.84
CA TRP A 281 -8.90 12.94 -2.22
C TRP A 281 -8.01 13.79 -1.30
N SER A 282 -7.59 14.96 -1.77
CA SER A 282 -6.82 15.94 -0.98
C SER A 282 -7.59 16.37 0.28
N ILE A 283 -8.91 16.52 0.19
CA ILE A 283 -9.76 16.78 1.35
C ILE A 283 -9.75 15.59 2.31
N ALA A 284 -10.00 14.38 1.82
CA ALA A 284 -9.93 13.17 2.64
C ALA A 284 -8.55 13.00 3.32
N GLN A 285 -7.46 13.31 2.60
CA GLN A 285 -6.10 13.30 3.14
C GLN A 285 -5.86 14.39 4.18
N SER A 286 -6.43 15.59 4.01
CA SER A 286 -6.33 16.64 5.04
C SER A 286 -7.03 16.23 6.33
N TYR A 287 -8.06 15.39 6.21
CA TYR A 287 -8.76 14.77 7.32
C TYR A 287 -8.17 13.44 7.73
N SER A 288 -7.13 12.90 7.07
CA SER A 288 -6.34 11.79 7.58
C SER A 288 -5.11 12.35 8.29
N ASP A 289 -5.03 12.14 9.60
CA ASP A 289 -3.84 12.48 10.36
C ASP A 289 -2.73 11.47 10.04
N ASN A 290 -1.98 11.67 8.94
CA ASN A 290 -0.98 10.73 8.40
C ASN A 290 0.07 10.27 9.42
N MET A 291 0.21 10.98 10.54
CA MET A 291 1.05 10.57 11.65
C MET A 291 0.47 9.41 12.45
N PHE A 292 -0.85 9.35 12.57
CA PHE A 292 -1.59 8.40 13.40
C PHE A 292 -2.58 7.53 12.63
N THR A 293 -2.92 7.87 11.39
CA THR A 293 -3.81 7.12 10.51
C THR A 293 -3.15 6.91 9.15
N GLU A 294 -3.67 5.94 8.41
CA GLU A 294 -3.27 5.64 7.04
C GLU A 294 -4.50 5.70 6.15
N LEU A 295 -4.36 6.36 5.00
CA LEU A 295 -5.36 6.44 3.95
C LEU A 295 -4.72 6.01 2.62
N PHE A 296 -5.25 4.95 2.00
CA PHE A 296 -4.77 4.45 0.71
C PHE A 296 -5.86 3.67 -0.03
N THR A 297 -5.59 3.32 -1.30
CA THR A 297 -6.45 2.46 -2.11
C THR A 297 -5.78 1.13 -2.39
N GLU A 298 -6.55 0.04 -2.44
CA GLU A 298 -6.05 -1.30 -2.72
C GLU A 298 -7.15 -2.16 -3.39
N GLN A 299 -6.76 -3.19 -4.14
CA GLN A 299 -7.68 -4.24 -4.61
C GLN A 299 -7.72 -5.34 -3.54
N MET A 300 -8.86 -5.46 -2.87
CA MET A 300 -9.06 -6.42 -1.78
C MET A 300 -10.05 -7.50 -2.18
N ALA A 301 -9.96 -8.67 -1.55
CA ALA A 301 -10.94 -9.72 -1.74
C ALA A 301 -12.35 -9.21 -1.43
N PHE A 302 -13.32 -9.63 -2.23
CA PHE A 302 -14.72 -9.35 -1.93
C PHE A 302 -15.10 -10.10 -0.65
N ILE A 303 -15.26 -9.38 0.47
CA ILE A 303 -15.97 -9.93 1.62
C ILE A 303 -17.46 -9.83 1.28
N ASP A 304 -18.11 -10.98 1.15
CA ASP A 304 -19.57 -11.00 1.15
C ASP A 304 -20.08 -10.49 2.51
N PRO A 305 -20.72 -9.30 2.57
CA PRO A 305 -21.19 -8.71 3.81
C PRO A 305 -22.24 -9.58 4.51
N THR A 306 -22.89 -10.52 3.80
CA THR A 306 -23.87 -11.44 4.37
C THR A 306 -23.23 -12.59 5.17
N LEU A 307 -21.93 -12.86 4.96
CA LEU A 307 -21.24 -13.97 5.64
C LEU A 307 -20.87 -13.65 7.09
N GLY A 308 -21.11 -12.44 7.59
CA GLY A 308 -21.01 -12.09 9.02
C GLY A 308 -19.63 -12.34 9.64
N THR A 309 -18.60 -12.60 8.82
CA THR A 309 -17.24 -12.82 9.30
C THR A 309 -16.61 -11.47 9.54
N GLY A 310 -16.52 -11.06 10.80
CA GLY A 310 -15.75 -9.88 11.24
C GLY A 310 -14.23 -10.03 11.03
N GLY A 311 -13.79 -10.80 10.03
CA GLY A 311 -12.40 -10.93 9.63
C GLY A 311 -11.94 -9.68 8.87
N SER A 312 -10.70 -9.28 9.07
CA SER A 312 -10.09 -8.20 8.29
C SER A 312 -10.13 -8.56 6.81
N PRO A 313 -10.61 -7.70 5.89
CA PRO A 313 -10.56 -7.92 4.43
C PRO A 313 -9.15 -8.08 3.88
N LEU A 314 -8.14 -7.76 4.68
CA LEU A 314 -6.75 -8.11 4.38
C LEU A 314 -6.49 -9.61 4.58
N VAL A 315 -7.51 -10.47 4.80
CA VAL A 315 -7.37 -11.91 5.11
C VAL A 315 -6.20 -12.50 4.34
N ASP A 316 -5.37 -13.24 5.06
CA ASP A 316 -4.31 -14.08 4.50
C ASP A 316 -4.97 -15.07 3.55
N ILE A 317 -5.18 -14.65 2.32
CA ILE A 317 -5.50 -15.55 1.24
C ILE A 317 -4.22 -16.33 1.12
N ASP A 318 -4.27 -17.58 1.59
CA ASP A 318 -3.26 -18.57 1.31
C ASP A 318 -2.79 -18.27 -0.10
N GLY A 319 -1.52 -17.87 -0.29
CA GLY A 319 -0.97 -17.39 -1.58
C GLY A 319 -1.13 -18.41 -2.73
N ASN A 320 -1.78 -19.53 -2.42
CA ASN A 320 -2.30 -20.56 -3.26
C ASN A 320 -3.67 -20.29 -3.92
N GLN A 321 -4.47 -19.30 -3.53
CA GLN A 321 -5.70 -18.95 -4.25
C GLN A 321 -5.50 -17.64 -4.99
N GLY A 322 -5.44 -17.70 -6.32
CA GLY A 322 -5.45 -16.47 -7.13
C GLY A 322 -6.75 -15.70 -6.87
N LEU A 323 -6.67 -14.38 -6.93
CA LEU A 323 -7.82 -13.49 -6.88
C LEU A 323 -8.02 -12.85 -8.25
N ASP A 324 -8.98 -13.37 -9.03
CA ASP A 324 -9.33 -12.74 -10.29
C ASP A 324 -10.08 -11.41 -10.06
N VAL A 325 -10.25 -10.64 -11.14
CA VAL A 325 -11.00 -9.38 -11.17
C VAL A 325 -12.40 -9.56 -10.58
N THR A 326 -13.05 -10.71 -10.82
CA THR A 326 -14.39 -11.04 -10.30
C THR A 326 -14.44 -11.29 -8.79
N GLN A 327 -13.30 -11.49 -8.14
CA GLN A 327 -13.20 -11.84 -6.71
C GLN A 327 -12.69 -10.68 -5.86
N THR A 328 -12.51 -9.50 -6.47
CA THR A 328 -11.92 -8.34 -5.81
C THR A 328 -12.85 -7.13 -5.87
N SER A 329 -12.62 -6.20 -4.93
CA SER A 329 -13.29 -4.91 -4.85
C SER A 329 -12.25 -3.79 -4.77
N MET A 330 -12.62 -2.64 -5.33
CA MET A 330 -11.89 -1.39 -5.14
C MET A 330 -12.08 -0.93 -3.70
N THR A 331 -11.06 -0.94 -2.87
CA THR A 331 -11.23 -0.60 -1.44
C THR A 331 -10.44 0.65 -1.08
N VAL A 332 -11.13 1.60 -0.45
CA VAL A 332 -10.49 2.69 0.28
C VAL A 332 -10.22 2.20 1.70
N VAL A 333 -8.95 2.12 2.09
CA VAL A 333 -8.54 1.73 3.43
C VAL A 333 -8.29 3.00 4.23
N PHE A 334 -9.04 3.19 5.31
CA PHE A 334 -8.78 4.20 6.32
C PHE A 334 -8.70 3.54 7.69
N ARG A 335 -7.53 3.59 8.33
CA ARG A 335 -7.32 2.95 9.63
C ARG A 335 -6.34 3.73 10.47
N ASP A 336 -6.32 3.42 11.76
CA ASP A 336 -5.22 3.84 12.60
C ASP A 336 -3.92 3.19 12.11
N LYS A 337 -2.84 3.97 12.13
CA LYS A 337 -1.50 3.46 11.86
C LYS A 337 -1.24 2.31 12.83
N PRO A 338 -0.69 1.17 12.37
CA PRO A 338 -0.69 -0.04 13.16
C PRO A 338 0.44 -0.01 14.20
N PHE A 339 0.35 0.89 15.19
CA PHE A 339 1.38 1.14 16.18
C PHE A 339 1.73 -0.13 16.97
N VAL A 340 3.02 -0.33 17.23
CA VAL A 340 3.49 -1.23 18.30
C VAL A 340 3.52 -0.40 19.57
N ALA A 341 2.66 -0.71 20.53
CA ALA A 341 2.55 0.05 21.78
C ALA A 341 3.09 -0.79 22.95
N VAL A 342 4.07 -0.27 23.70
CA VAL A 342 4.69 -0.99 24.83
C VAL A 342 4.43 -0.37 26.19
N ASP A 343 3.98 0.88 26.20
CA ASP A 343 3.82 1.66 27.41
C ASP A 343 2.51 1.32 28.14
N PRO A 344 2.55 0.76 29.35
CA PRO A 344 1.34 0.43 30.11
C PRO A 344 0.52 1.67 30.49
N ALA A 345 1.12 2.87 30.52
CA ALA A 345 0.44 4.12 30.82
C ALA A 345 -0.52 4.57 29.69
N LEU A 346 -0.55 3.85 28.57
CA LEU A 346 -1.46 4.08 27.45
C LEU A 346 -2.92 3.68 27.73
N GLY A 347 -3.22 3.13 28.91
CA GLY A 347 -4.57 2.85 29.39
C GLY A 347 -5.20 1.65 28.69
N SER A 348 -6.42 1.81 28.16
CA SER A 348 -7.19 0.76 27.47
C SER A 348 -6.64 0.34 26.11
N LEU A 349 -5.49 0.90 25.69
CA LEU A 349 -4.84 0.50 24.45
C LEU A 349 -4.38 -0.94 24.47
N LYS A 350 -4.55 -1.61 23.33
CA LYS A 350 -3.95 -2.92 23.11
C LYS A 350 -2.43 -2.76 22.98
N THR A 351 -1.70 -3.27 23.96
CA THR A 351 -0.23 -3.21 24.05
C THR A 351 0.42 -4.57 23.81
N GLY A 352 1.74 -4.58 23.57
CA GLY A 352 2.51 -5.80 23.33
C GLY A 352 1.98 -6.57 22.12
N ARG A 353 1.80 -7.89 22.25
CA ARG A 353 1.28 -8.74 21.15
C ARG A 353 -0.14 -8.39 20.72
N ASN A 354 -0.90 -7.70 21.54
CA ASN A 354 -2.25 -7.28 21.19
C ASN A 354 -2.26 -6.01 20.33
N SER A 355 -1.13 -5.32 20.19
CA SER A 355 -1.03 -4.11 19.38
C SER A 355 -1.45 -4.33 17.93
N PRO A 356 -2.06 -3.33 17.26
CA PRO A 356 -2.57 -3.45 15.90
C PRO A 356 -1.56 -4.02 14.89
N TYR A 357 -0.28 -3.69 15.02
CA TYR A 357 0.80 -4.23 14.19
C TYR A 357 0.76 -5.75 14.05
N PHE A 358 0.60 -6.47 15.16
CA PHE A 358 0.71 -7.93 15.17
C PHE A 358 -0.56 -8.63 14.68
N ARG A 359 -1.65 -7.88 14.44
CA ARG A 359 -2.89 -8.38 13.84
C ARG A 359 -2.99 -8.13 12.35
N LEU A 360 -2.02 -7.41 11.78
CA LEU A 360 -1.91 -7.28 10.34
C LEU A 360 -1.70 -8.65 9.72
N SER A 361 -2.28 -8.85 8.54
CA SER A 361 -2.02 -10.03 7.74
C SER A 361 -0.54 -10.16 7.44
N ASN A 362 -0.02 -11.37 7.54
CA ASN A 362 1.41 -11.64 7.50
C ASN A 362 1.73 -12.57 6.33
N PHE A 363 2.27 -12.01 5.27
CA PHE A 363 2.72 -12.80 4.14
C PHE A 363 4.08 -13.42 4.44
N VAL A 364 4.20 -14.73 4.24
CA VAL A 364 5.46 -15.45 4.40
C VAL A 364 6.10 -15.65 3.03
N MET A 365 7.31 -15.12 2.83
CA MET A 365 8.06 -15.27 1.58
C MET A 365 9.37 -16.00 1.83
N ASP A 366 9.55 -17.12 1.14
CA ASP A 366 10.77 -17.90 1.23
C ASP A 366 11.99 -17.08 0.81
N ARG A 367 13.09 -17.20 1.57
CA ARG A 367 14.32 -16.46 1.29
C ARG A 367 14.88 -16.75 -0.11
N GLN A 368 14.65 -17.94 -0.66
CA GLN A 368 15.11 -18.28 -2.02
C GLN A 368 14.38 -17.49 -3.11
N THR A 369 13.24 -16.88 -2.82
CA THR A 369 12.50 -16.03 -3.78
C THR A 369 13.07 -14.62 -3.89
N ILE A 370 13.94 -14.22 -2.95
CA ILE A 370 14.57 -12.89 -2.94
C ILE A 370 15.72 -12.87 -3.93
N GLN A 371 15.62 -12.02 -4.94
CA GLN A 371 16.69 -11.80 -5.91
C GLN A 371 17.75 -10.85 -5.37
N SER A 372 17.31 -9.76 -4.74
CA SER A 372 18.17 -8.77 -4.12
C SER A 372 17.43 -8.06 -3.00
N SER A 373 18.17 -7.63 -1.98
CA SER A 373 17.65 -6.82 -0.89
C SER A 373 18.61 -5.66 -0.65
N ASP A 374 18.11 -4.44 -0.76
CA ASP A 374 18.81 -3.23 -0.34
C ASP A 374 18.17 -2.78 0.97
N LEU A 375 18.64 -3.37 2.06
CA LEU A 375 18.13 -3.15 3.40
C LEU A 375 19.22 -2.50 4.24
N GLY A 376 18.91 -1.35 4.81
CA GLY A 376 19.81 -0.58 5.63
C GLY A 376 19.17 -0.15 6.93
N ILE A 377 20.03 0.10 7.92
CA ILE A 377 19.69 0.86 9.11
C ILE A 377 20.15 2.29 8.84
N SER A 378 19.24 3.25 8.92
CA SER A 378 19.53 4.65 8.64
C SER A 378 19.35 5.52 9.88
N GLY A 379 20.30 6.42 10.10
CA GLY A 379 20.15 7.49 11.08
C GLY A 379 19.18 8.60 10.63
N TYR A 380 18.66 8.55 9.40
CA TYR A 380 17.73 9.56 8.88
C TYR A 380 16.45 9.65 9.73
N GLU A 381 15.91 8.52 10.18
CA GLU A 381 14.76 8.47 11.08
C GLU A 381 15.15 8.48 12.57
N ARG A 382 16.36 8.94 12.92
CA ARG A 382 16.73 9.12 14.34
C ARG A 382 16.02 10.35 14.89
N TYR A 383 15.04 10.12 15.75
CA TYR A 383 14.40 11.15 16.56
C TYR A 383 14.65 10.85 18.03
N ASN A 384 15.05 11.87 18.78
CA ASN A 384 15.34 11.76 20.22
C ASN A 384 14.61 12.82 21.05
N ALA A 385 13.67 13.55 20.43
CA ALA A 385 12.72 14.41 21.10
C ALA A 385 11.38 14.43 20.35
N PHE A 386 10.31 13.96 20.98
CA PHE A 386 8.97 13.85 20.40
C PHE A 386 8.01 14.88 20.99
N TYR A 387 7.52 15.76 20.13
CA TYR A 387 6.49 16.74 20.44
C TYR A 387 5.21 16.34 19.72
N ALA A 388 4.15 16.05 20.47
CA ALA A 388 2.82 15.82 19.92
C ALA A 388 1.81 16.58 20.79
N THR A 389 1.43 17.77 20.34
CA THR A 389 0.54 18.67 21.08
C THR A 389 -0.72 18.94 20.25
N PRO A 390 -1.93 18.87 20.83
CA PRO A 390 -3.14 19.22 20.10
C PRO A 390 -3.23 20.73 19.78
N PRO A 391 -3.87 21.14 18.66
CA PRO A 391 -3.83 22.52 18.16
C PRO A 391 -4.56 23.49 19.09
N ILE A 392 -5.68 23.07 19.66
CA ILE A 392 -6.51 23.90 20.57
C ILE A 392 -5.70 24.36 21.80
N LEU A 393 -4.72 23.56 22.26
CA LEU A 393 -3.85 23.93 23.36
C LEU A 393 -2.66 24.81 22.94
N ALA A 394 -2.25 24.73 21.67
CA ALA A 394 -1.22 25.61 21.13
C ALA A 394 -1.70 27.08 21.15
N GLU A 395 -2.99 27.30 20.88
CA GLU A 395 -3.59 28.64 20.77
C GLU A 395 -4.22 29.14 22.08
N GLY A 396 -4.91 28.29 22.86
CA GLY A 396 -5.72 28.73 24.01
C GLY A 396 -5.09 28.56 25.39
N MET A 397 -4.06 27.72 25.55
CA MET A 397 -3.49 27.38 26.87
C MET A 397 -1.97 27.53 26.89
N ALA A 398 -1.46 28.74 26.66
CA ALA A 398 -0.05 29.07 26.85
C ALA A 398 0.46 28.74 28.27
N ASN A 399 -0.44 28.69 29.26
CA ASN A 399 -0.11 28.49 30.67
C ASN A 399 0.06 27.02 31.10
N THR A 400 -0.28 26.02 30.26
CA THR A 400 -0.04 24.60 30.55
C THR A 400 1.19 24.10 29.78
N LEU A 401 2.36 24.59 30.17
CA LEU A 401 3.68 24.20 29.63
C LEU A 401 3.87 22.68 29.56
N TYR A 402 3.24 21.93 30.48
CA TYR A 402 3.33 20.47 30.57
C TYR A 402 2.92 19.72 29.29
N TYR A 403 1.91 20.22 28.56
CA TYR A 403 1.45 19.59 27.31
C TYR A 403 2.38 19.83 26.11
N ARG A 404 3.33 20.75 26.27
CA ARG A 404 4.32 21.12 25.24
C ARG A 404 5.69 20.48 25.51
N LEU A 405 5.87 19.83 26.65
CA LEU A 405 7.12 19.15 26.97
C LEU A 405 7.36 18.00 25.98
N PRO A 406 8.58 17.81 25.45
CA PRO A 406 8.87 16.62 24.67
C PRO A 406 9.01 15.39 25.57
N LEU A 407 8.80 14.21 24.99
CA LEU A 407 9.50 13.01 25.43
C LEU A 407 10.88 13.01 24.77
N TRP A 408 11.95 13.08 25.55
CA TRP A 408 13.31 13.17 25.01
C TRP A 408 14.24 12.11 25.58
N PHE A 409 15.32 11.81 24.87
CA PHE A 409 16.35 10.88 25.31
C PHE A 409 17.68 11.65 25.52
N PRO A 410 17.97 12.12 26.75
CA PRO A 410 19.10 13.01 27.00
C PRO A 410 20.46 12.45 26.57
N ALA A 411 20.70 11.15 26.80
CA ALA A 411 21.98 10.54 26.43
C ALA A 411 22.18 10.52 24.90
N ASP A 412 21.15 10.17 24.13
CA ASP A 412 21.18 10.20 22.67
C ASP A 412 21.31 11.62 22.11
N ILE A 413 20.67 12.61 22.75
CA ILE A 413 20.84 14.03 22.42
C ILE A 413 22.30 14.47 22.65
N ASN A 414 22.91 14.06 23.75
CA ASN A 414 24.30 14.39 24.05
C ASN A 414 25.27 13.75 23.04
N GLU A 415 24.97 12.55 22.55
CA GLU A 415 25.83 11.82 21.61
C GLU A 415 25.63 12.26 20.14
N HIS A 416 24.39 12.49 19.71
CA HIS A 416 24.04 12.67 18.29
C HIS A 416 23.39 14.02 17.96
N GLY A 417 23.27 14.89 18.96
CA GLY A 417 22.58 16.17 18.85
C GLY A 417 21.06 16.02 18.91
N LEU A 418 20.38 17.15 19.10
CA LEU A 418 18.92 17.21 19.18
C LEU A 418 18.29 16.97 17.80
N ARG A 419 17.45 15.93 17.70
CA ARG A 419 16.67 15.58 16.51
C ARG A 419 15.21 15.47 16.88
N ARG A 420 14.47 16.52 16.55
CA ARG A 420 13.07 16.69 16.96
C ARG A 420 12.12 16.11 15.94
N MET A 421 11.06 15.49 16.45
CA MET A 421 9.87 15.19 15.70
C MET A 421 8.72 16.05 16.25
N ASP A 422 8.29 17.02 15.46
CA ASP A 422 7.19 17.91 15.81
C ASP A 422 5.92 17.48 15.06
N ILE A 423 4.89 17.11 15.81
CA ILE A 423 3.63 16.62 15.27
C ILE A 423 2.50 17.57 15.66
N SER A 424 1.95 18.20 14.65
CA SER A 424 0.65 18.86 14.72
C SER A 424 -0.41 17.91 14.20
N SER A 425 -1.28 17.43 15.08
CA SER A 425 -2.49 16.74 14.62
C SER A 425 -3.65 17.70 14.63
N ILE A 426 -4.53 17.66 13.63
CA ILE A 426 -5.75 18.46 13.60
C ILE A 426 -6.81 18.00 14.62
N TYR A 427 -6.62 16.84 15.25
CA TYR A 427 -7.60 16.25 16.15
C TYR A 427 -7.42 16.70 17.59
N SER A 428 -8.53 16.65 18.33
CA SER A 428 -8.59 16.97 19.76
C SER A 428 -9.21 15.79 20.48
N PRO A 429 -8.82 15.50 21.74
CA PRO A 429 -9.57 14.57 22.57
C PRO A 429 -11.03 15.02 22.62
N LEU A 430 -11.95 14.05 22.61
CA LEU A 430 -13.33 14.32 22.97
C LEU A 430 -13.32 14.87 24.39
N VAL A 431 -13.64 16.15 24.52
CA VAL A 431 -14.24 16.62 25.77
C VAL A 431 -15.58 15.89 25.77
N GLY A 432 -15.71 14.87 26.62
CA GLY A 432 -16.82 13.92 26.61
C GLY A 432 -18.17 14.61 26.44
N LYS A 433 -19.18 13.87 25.96
CA LYS A 433 -20.55 14.32 26.18
C LYS A 433 -20.66 14.46 27.69
N ALA A 434 -20.70 15.68 28.21
CA ALA A 434 -20.59 15.97 29.65
C ALA A 434 -21.64 15.30 30.54
N ASN A 435 -22.54 14.50 29.96
CA ASN A 435 -23.68 13.84 30.56
C ASN A 435 -23.65 12.30 30.44
N ASP A 436 -22.56 11.68 29.96
CA ASP A 436 -22.43 10.21 29.99
C ASP A 436 -21.51 9.77 31.15
N PRO A 437 -22.07 9.28 32.28
CA PRO A 437 -21.31 8.87 33.45
C PRO A 437 -20.50 7.57 33.25
N LEU A 438 -20.58 6.94 32.07
CA LEU A 438 -19.72 5.81 31.67
C LEU A 438 -18.56 6.22 30.74
N ASP A 439 -18.43 7.51 30.42
CA ASP A 439 -17.42 8.02 29.49
C ASP A 439 -16.04 8.07 30.15
N ASN A 440 -15.32 6.95 30.11
CA ASN A 440 -13.90 6.84 30.47
C ASN A 440 -12.96 7.51 29.45
N SER A 441 -13.42 8.56 28.76
CA SER A 441 -12.60 9.27 27.77
C SER A 441 -11.34 9.83 28.44
N PRO A 442 -10.16 9.63 27.83
CA PRO A 442 -8.92 10.12 28.40
C PRO A 442 -8.98 11.64 28.56
N THR A 443 -8.52 12.14 29.70
CA THR A 443 -8.29 13.57 29.88
C THR A 443 -7.39 14.10 28.77
N THR A 444 -7.48 15.40 28.48
CA THR A 444 -6.63 16.02 27.44
C THR A 444 -5.14 15.77 27.68
N GLU A 445 -4.74 15.72 28.94
CA GLU A 445 -3.39 15.34 29.38
C GLU A 445 -3.03 13.91 28.99
N GLN A 446 -3.85 12.94 29.40
CA GLN A 446 -3.64 11.53 29.08
C GLN A 446 -3.60 11.29 27.58
N TRP A 447 -4.41 12.01 26.81
CA TRP A 447 -4.40 11.94 25.35
C TRP A 447 -3.10 12.48 24.74
N ALA A 448 -2.58 13.61 25.23
CA ALA A 448 -1.32 14.17 24.76
C ALA A 448 -0.12 13.26 25.12
N ILE A 449 -0.11 12.71 26.35
CA ILE A 449 0.88 11.71 26.78
C ILE A 449 0.83 10.48 25.87
N ARG A 450 -0.37 9.94 25.65
CA ARG A 450 -0.61 8.77 24.81
C ARG A 450 -0.11 8.96 23.38
N ARG A 451 -0.39 10.10 22.76
CA ARG A 451 0.06 10.39 21.39
C ARG A 451 1.56 10.54 21.27
N ARG A 452 2.20 11.25 22.21
CA ARG A 452 3.67 11.32 22.27
C ARG A 452 4.27 9.93 22.42
N ALA A 453 3.71 9.09 23.28
CA ALA A 453 4.18 7.74 23.50
C ALA A 453 3.97 6.81 22.29
N LEU A 454 2.85 6.87 21.58
CA LEU A 454 2.63 6.10 20.34
C LEU A 454 3.63 6.48 19.25
N VAL A 455 3.86 7.78 19.07
CA VAL A 455 4.84 8.27 18.09
C VAL A 455 6.25 7.85 18.50
N ARG A 456 6.62 8.05 19.77
CA ARG A 456 7.90 7.57 20.31
C ARG A 456 8.06 6.10 20.01
N ASP A 457 7.10 5.26 20.39
CA ASP A 457 7.21 3.81 20.23
C ASP A 457 7.33 3.42 18.75
N TRP A 458 6.71 4.16 17.84
CA TRP A 458 6.86 3.94 16.41
C TRP A 458 8.26 4.26 15.88
N TYR A 459 8.82 5.41 16.28
CA TYR A 459 10.02 5.97 15.64
C TYR A 459 11.31 5.80 16.44
N CYS A 460 11.26 5.56 17.74
CA CYS A 460 12.45 5.50 18.61
C CYS A 460 13.41 4.36 18.24
N MET A 461 12.87 3.27 17.68
CA MET A 461 13.65 2.13 17.17
C MET A 461 14.13 2.32 15.73
N GLY A 462 13.81 3.44 15.06
CA GLY A 462 14.19 3.69 13.66
C GLY A 462 15.66 3.40 13.35
N PRO A 463 16.63 3.89 14.15
CA PRO A 463 18.06 3.61 13.97
C PRO A 463 18.50 2.18 14.29
N GLN A 464 17.57 1.27 14.57
CA GLN A 464 17.83 -0.14 14.88
C GLN A 464 17.01 -1.08 14.00
N LEU A 465 16.07 -0.53 13.21
CA LEU A 465 15.19 -1.29 12.33
C LEU A 465 15.69 -1.23 10.89
N LEU A 466 15.56 -2.33 10.18
CA LEU A 466 15.87 -2.41 8.76
C LEU A 466 14.77 -1.70 7.95
N SER A 467 15.20 -0.96 6.94
CA SER A 467 14.32 -0.30 5.97
C SER A 467 14.97 -0.31 4.59
N GLY A 468 14.16 -0.24 3.54
CA GLY A 468 14.66 -0.20 2.18
C GLY A 468 13.78 -0.98 1.23
N THR A 469 14.40 -1.73 0.32
CA THR A 469 13.67 -2.45 -0.73
C THR A 469 14.07 -3.92 -0.82
N ILE A 470 13.10 -4.77 -1.11
CA ILE A 470 13.28 -6.20 -1.37
C ILE A 470 12.75 -6.50 -2.76
N SER A 471 13.62 -6.95 -3.66
CA SER A 471 13.24 -7.39 -4.99
C SER A 471 13.15 -8.91 -5.03
N PHE A 472 11.99 -9.41 -5.41
CA PHE A 472 11.73 -10.83 -5.59
C PHE A 472 12.06 -11.24 -7.02
N GLY A 473 12.71 -12.40 -7.17
CA GLY A 473 13.03 -13.01 -8.46
C GLY A 473 11.81 -13.56 -9.19
N CYS A 474 10.66 -13.62 -8.53
CA CYS A 474 9.37 -13.98 -9.11
C CYS A 474 8.31 -12.92 -8.81
N GLY A 475 7.21 -12.96 -9.56
CA GLY A 475 6.02 -12.18 -9.23
C GLY A 475 5.44 -12.61 -7.89
N ALA A 476 5.12 -11.64 -7.04
CA ALA A 476 4.39 -11.83 -5.80
C ALA A 476 3.18 -10.87 -5.74
N PRO A 477 2.22 -10.99 -6.69
CA PRO A 477 1.04 -10.10 -6.76
C PRO A 477 0.03 -10.31 -5.63
N HIS A 478 0.24 -11.34 -4.79
CA HIS A 478 -0.54 -11.58 -3.58
C HIS A 478 -0.13 -10.67 -2.42
N LEU A 479 1.08 -10.10 -2.44
CA LEU A 479 1.51 -9.13 -1.44
C LEU A 479 0.65 -7.87 -1.55
N LYS A 480 0.38 -7.23 -0.40
CA LYS A 480 -0.43 -6.01 -0.31
C LYS A 480 0.25 -4.97 0.59
N ILE A 481 0.07 -3.69 0.27
CA ILE A 481 0.56 -2.62 1.14
C ILE A 481 -0.24 -2.60 2.45
N GLY A 482 0.38 -2.13 3.53
CA GLY A 482 -0.25 -2.11 4.85
C GLY A 482 -0.34 -3.48 5.53
N CYS A 483 0.39 -4.48 5.04
CA CYS A 483 0.52 -5.81 5.65
C CYS A 483 1.94 -6.03 6.20
N ARG A 484 2.12 -7.16 6.90
CA ARG A 484 3.43 -7.65 7.31
C ARG A 484 4.01 -8.60 6.27
N LEU A 485 5.34 -8.61 6.18
CA LEU A 485 6.12 -9.57 5.41
C LEU A 485 7.07 -10.29 6.37
N SER A 486 7.00 -11.61 6.43
CA SER A 486 7.94 -12.46 7.16
C SER A 486 8.81 -13.24 6.19
N ILE A 487 10.11 -13.20 6.40
CA ILE A 487 11.10 -13.96 5.65
C ILE A 487 11.75 -14.94 6.62
N PRO A 488 11.39 -16.24 6.54
CA PRO A 488 11.91 -17.23 7.46
C PRO A 488 13.38 -17.51 7.19
N HIS A 489 14.11 -17.84 8.23
CA HIS A 489 15.51 -18.22 8.07
C HIS A 489 15.67 -19.64 7.51
N SER A 490 16.70 -19.85 6.68
CA SER A 490 16.96 -21.15 6.04
C SER A 490 17.44 -22.24 7.01
N SER A 491 18.04 -21.85 8.13
CA SER A 491 18.73 -22.76 9.05
C SER A 491 17.89 -23.16 10.28
N GLY A 492 16.67 -22.64 10.43
CA GLY A 492 15.77 -22.88 11.59
C GLY A 492 16.32 -22.45 12.96
N THR A 493 17.61 -22.11 13.03
CA THR A 493 18.38 -21.74 14.22
C THR A 493 18.60 -20.24 14.30
N GLU A 494 18.59 -19.57 13.15
CA GLU A 494 18.61 -18.13 13.06
C GLU A 494 17.18 -17.59 13.03
N PRO A 495 16.96 -16.40 13.63
CA PRO A 495 15.64 -15.80 13.71
C PRO A 495 15.12 -15.33 12.35
N ASP A 496 13.80 -15.44 12.19
CA ASP A 496 13.07 -14.87 11.06
C ASP A 496 13.20 -13.35 11.03
N THR A 497 13.04 -12.76 9.85
CA THR A 497 12.98 -11.31 9.69
C THR A 497 11.58 -10.88 9.31
N SER A 498 10.99 -9.94 10.05
CA SER A 498 9.66 -9.41 9.74
C SER A 498 9.72 -7.93 9.39
N PHE A 499 8.85 -7.50 8.48
CA PHE A 499 8.78 -6.14 7.96
C PHE A 499 7.34 -5.64 7.85
N TYR A 500 7.19 -4.32 7.77
CA TYR A 500 5.98 -3.64 7.34
C TYR A 500 6.08 -3.25 5.86
N ILE A 501 5.06 -3.55 5.05
CA ILE A 501 5.04 -3.21 3.62
C ILE A 501 4.42 -1.83 3.43
N GLU A 502 5.22 -0.84 3.03
CA GLU A 502 4.76 0.52 2.74
C GLU A 502 4.49 0.76 1.24
N GLY A 503 5.16 -0.01 0.38
CA GLY A 503 4.99 0.11 -1.08
C GLY A 503 5.24 -1.21 -1.80
N LEU A 504 4.58 -1.37 -2.95
CA LEU A 504 4.73 -2.51 -3.84
C LEU A 504 4.79 -2.03 -5.29
N SER A 505 5.71 -2.62 -6.05
CA SER A 505 5.77 -2.46 -7.50
C SER A 505 5.82 -3.83 -8.16
N HIS A 506 4.81 -4.13 -8.97
CA HIS A 506 4.72 -5.33 -9.79
C HIS A 506 5.07 -4.95 -11.22
N THR A 507 6.09 -5.59 -11.80
CA THR A 507 6.50 -5.35 -13.18
C THR A 507 6.51 -6.65 -13.95
N TRP A 508 5.78 -6.70 -15.06
CA TRP A 508 5.89 -7.74 -16.07
C TRP A 508 6.56 -7.17 -17.32
N SER A 509 7.47 -7.92 -17.91
CA SER A 509 8.05 -7.58 -19.22
C SER A 509 8.43 -8.84 -19.98
N ALA A 510 8.25 -8.84 -21.30
CA ALA A 510 8.72 -9.94 -22.14
C ALA A 510 10.24 -9.79 -22.42
N PRO A 511 11.04 -10.86 -22.34
CA PRO A 511 10.73 -12.24 -21.92
C PRO A 511 10.99 -12.49 -20.41
N MET A 512 11.21 -11.44 -19.62
CA MET A 512 11.67 -11.54 -18.23
C MET A 512 10.62 -12.08 -17.26
N GLY A 513 9.33 -11.99 -17.60
CA GLY A 513 8.21 -12.39 -16.74
C GLY A 513 7.85 -11.35 -15.68
N THR A 514 7.06 -11.77 -14.68
CA THR A 514 6.63 -10.92 -13.56
C THR A 514 7.70 -10.87 -12.46
N ARG A 515 7.95 -9.67 -11.91
CA ARG A 515 8.77 -9.40 -10.73
C ARG A 515 8.03 -8.49 -9.78
N THR A 516 8.29 -8.64 -8.48
CA THR A 516 7.79 -7.73 -7.45
C THR A 516 8.96 -7.06 -6.73
N THR A 517 8.84 -5.78 -6.45
CA THR A 517 9.68 -5.07 -5.48
C THR A 517 8.80 -4.53 -4.37
N ALA A 518 9.16 -4.82 -3.12
CA ALA A 518 8.50 -4.28 -1.94
C ALA A 518 9.38 -3.21 -1.29
N THR A 519 8.80 -2.04 -1.01
CA THR A 519 9.37 -1.03 -0.11
C THR A 519 8.91 -1.37 1.30
N VAL A 520 9.88 -1.61 2.17
CA VAL A 520 9.64 -2.13 3.51
C VAL A 520 10.26 -1.26 4.58
N THR A 521 9.59 -1.18 5.72
CA THR A 521 10.08 -0.51 6.92
C THR A 521 9.90 -1.41 8.14
N ARG A 522 10.38 -0.96 9.31
CA ARG A 522 10.23 -1.65 10.59
C ARG A 522 10.75 -3.09 10.59
N GLY A 523 11.80 -3.34 9.80
CA GLY A 523 12.41 -4.65 9.67
C GLY A 523 13.11 -5.08 10.97
N TRP A 524 12.65 -6.18 11.55
CA TRP A 524 13.20 -6.74 12.79
C TRP A 524 13.67 -8.19 12.58
N VAL A 525 14.90 -8.47 13.01
CA VAL A 525 15.49 -9.82 12.98
C VAL A 525 15.29 -10.44 14.36
N GLY A 526 14.29 -11.30 14.51
CA GLY A 526 13.88 -11.83 15.82
C GLY A 526 12.41 -12.22 15.87
N THR A 527 11.97 -12.66 17.05
CA THR A 527 10.55 -12.91 17.32
C THR A 527 9.81 -11.62 17.63
N ASP A 528 8.49 -11.62 17.49
CA ASP A 528 7.62 -10.52 17.92
C ASP A 528 7.84 -10.13 19.40
N ASP A 529 8.13 -11.10 20.28
CA ASP A 529 8.43 -10.84 21.69
C ASP A 529 9.76 -10.11 21.87
N SER A 530 10.78 -10.48 21.08
CA SER A 530 12.07 -9.80 21.13
C SER A 530 11.98 -8.36 20.62
N LEU A 531 11.14 -8.09 19.61
CA LEU A 531 10.84 -6.73 19.14
C LEU A 531 10.17 -5.92 20.26
N ILE A 532 9.13 -6.47 20.89
CA ILE A 532 8.42 -5.82 22.00
C ILE A 532 9.37 -5.53 23.16
N ALA A 533 10.25 -6.46 23.51
CA ALA A 533 11.22 -6.30 24.58
C ALA A 533 12.25 -5.20 24.27
N ALA A 534 12.82 -5.21 23.07
CA ALA A 534 13.76 -4.19 22.61
C ALA A 534 13.12 -2.81 22.55
N LEU A 535 11.90 -2.72 22.02
CA LEU A 535 11.13 -1.48 22.00
C LEU A 535 10.85 -0.96 23.41
N ARG A 536 10.44 -1.82 24.35
CA ARG A 536 10.25 -1.41 25.75
C ARG A 536 11.53 -0.85 26.37
N GLN A 537 12.68 -1.49 26.10
CA GLN A 537 13.97 -1.00 26.56
C GLN A 537 14.29 0.38 25.96
N ALA A 538 14.09 0.57 24.65
CA ALA A 538 14.33 1.85 24.00
C ALA A 538 13.39 2.95 24.50
N SER A 539 12.09 2.64 24.64
CA SER A 539 11.08 3.59 25.13
C SER A 539 11.34 4.06 26.55
N ASN A 540 11.91 3.21 27.42
CA ASN A 540 12.28 3.55 28.80
C ASN A 540 13.42 4.58 28.90
N ASN A 541 14.19 4.78 27.82
CA ASN A 541 15.23 5.81 27.77
C ASN A 541 14.67 7.23 27.56
N TYR A 542 13.38 7.34 27.24
CA TYR A 542 12.72 8.62 27.02
C TYR A 542 12.01 9.09 28.28
N GLU A 543 12.29 10.32 28.68
CA GLU A 543 11.67 10.98 29.82
C GLU A 543 10.98 12.29 29.39
N LEU A 544 10.02 12.76 30.19
CA LEU A 544 9.47 14.10 30.01
C LEU A 544 10.53 15.13 30.42
N ALA A 545 10.77 16.13 29.58
CA ALA A 545 11.69 17.20 29.92
C ALA A 545 11.24 17.95 31.18
N ILE A 546 11.93 17.74 32.31
CA ILE A 546 11.63 18.46 33.54
C ILE A 546 12.13 19.89 33.37
N ILE A 547 11.22 20.86 33.30
CA ILE A 547 11.59 22.27 33.46
C ILE A 547 11.99 22.44 34.93
N SER A 548 13.27 22.31 35.23
CA SER A 548 13.81 22.85 36.48
C SER A 548 13.43 24.34 36.50
N LYS A 549 12.62 24.77 37.47
CA LYS A 549 12.26 26.19 37.63
C LYS A 549 13.55 27.01 37.52
N PRO A 550 13.66 27.94 36.56
CA PRO A 550 14.82 28.83 36.51
C PRO A 550 14.78 29.68 37.79
N GLY A 551 15.62 29.36 38.78
CA GLY A 551 15.80 30.19 39.97
C GLY A 551 15.88 29.50 41.34
N THR A 552 15.58 28.21 41.49
CA THR A 552 15.99 27.49 42.71
C THR A 552 17.35 26.85 42.46
N ALA A 553 18.39 27.67 42.43
CA ALA A 553 19.71 27.18 42.79
C ALA A 553 19.56 26.41 44.12
N PRO A 554 20.17 25.23 44.29
CA PRO A 554 20.30 24.67 45.63
C PRO A 554 20.97 25.79 46.45
N MET A 555 20.28 26.29 47.48
CA MET A 555 20.93 27.17 48.45
C MET A 555 22.06 26.33 49.03
N GLY A 556 23.26 26.50 48.47
CA GLY A 556 24.49 26.04 49.07
C GLY A 556 24.49 26.64 50.46
N GLY A 557 24.35 25.79 51.46
CA GLY A 557 24.49 26.18 52.84
C GLY A 557 25.82 26.88 52.98
N ILE A 558 25.76 28.20 53.16
CA ILE A 558 26.87 28.96 53.69
C ILE A 558 27.03 28.43 55.11
N ASN A 559 27.99 27.54 55.31
CA ASN A 559 28.55 27.24 56.62
C ASN A 559 29.15 28.55 57.13
N VAL A 560 28.45 29.20 58.05
CA VAL A 560 29.02 30.25 58.87
C VAL A 560 29.86 29.55 59.93
N GLY A 561 31.16 29.45 59.66
CA GLY A 561 32.20 29.21 60.65
C GLY A 561 32.89 30.52 61.00
#